data_AF-A0AAD9C0Z2-F1
#
_entry.id   AF-A0AAD9C0Z2-F1
#
_cell.length_a   1.000
_cell.length_b   1.000
_cell.length_c   1.000
_cell.angle_alpha   90.00
_cell.angle_beta   90.00
_cell.angle_gamma   90.00
#
_symmetry.space_group_name_H-M   'P 1'
#
loop_
_entity.id
_entity.type
_entity.pdbx_description
1 polymer ?
#
loop_
_entity_poly.entity_id
_entity_poly.type
_entity_poly.pdbx_seq_one_letter_code
_entity_poly.pdbx_strand_id
1 'polypeptide(L)'
;MRFKPAKSRSMVLRKGKVEEKFWFNIEDTVIPTISEKPVLDKVFDSSLRDTISVDKSGLPGKFKAWVYQHGILPRILWPLLIYAFPISIVKTLERRVSNHLRKWLGLPKSPSSIGGIIQGYKSQGGSAIQELK
;
A
#
# COMPACT_ATOMS: atom_id res chain seq x y z
N MET A 1 4.77 -9.53 -36.18
CA MET A 1 5.07 -9.92 -34.78
C MET A 1 4.41 -11.26 -34.50
N ARG A 2 5.09 -12.22 -33.85
CA ARG A 2 4.50 -13.52 -33.47
C ARG A 2 4.10 -13.48 -31.99
N PHE A 3 2.84 -13.79 -31.69
CA PHE A 3 2.34 -13.92 -30.33
C PHE A 3 2.99 -15.14 -29.67
N LYS A 4 3.42 -15.03 -28.41
CA LYS A 4 4.05 -16.13 -27.66
C LYS A 4 3.11 -16.58 -26.53
N PRO A 5 2.28 -17.61 -26.73
CA PRO A 5 1.26 -18.03 -25.75
C PRO A 5 1.85 -18.31 -24.36
N ALA A 6 3.03 -18.94 -24.31
CA ALA A 6 3.76 -19.23 -23.07
C ALA A 6 4.18 -17.98 -22.25
N LYS A 7 4.28 -16.80 -22.88
CA LYS A 7 4.62 -15.54 -22.21
C LYS A 7 3.40 -14.69 -21.84
N SER A 8 2.24 -15.03 -22.35
CA SER A 8 0.98 -14.33 -22.07
C SER A 8 0.27 -14.97 -20.89
N ARG A 9 -0.63 -14.24 -20.23
CA ARG A 9 -1.52 -14.78 -19.19
C ARG A 9 -2.95 -14.40 -19.46
N SER A 10 -3.85 -15.33 -19.15
CA SER A 10 -5.29 -15.13 -19.25
C SER A 10 -5.90 -14.88 -17.87
N MET A 11 -6.92 -14.03 -17.83
CA MET A 11 -7.75 -13.78 -16.65
C MET A 11 -9.18 -13.57 -17.11
N VAL A 12 -10.11 -14.39 -16.63
CA VAL A 12 -11.54 -14.26 -16.92
C VAL A 12 -12.24 -13.70 -15.70
N LEU A 13 -12.96 -12.59 -15.88
CA LEU A 13 -13.75 -11.95 -14.84
C LEU A 13 -15.23 -12.18 -15.13
N ARG A 14 -15.95 -12.82 -14.22
CA ARG A 14 -17.41 -13.00 -14.29
C ARG A 14 -18.03 -12.45 -13.01
N LYS A 15 -18.93 -11.46 -13.14
CA LYS A 15 -19.58 -10.76 -12.01
C LYS A 15 -18.56 -10.24 -10.96
N GLY A 16 -17.42 -9.74 -11.41
CA GLY A 16 -16.37 -9.20 -10.53
C GLY A 16 -15.55 -10.25 -9.77
N LYS A 17 -15.74 -11.55 -10.03
CA LYS A 17 -14.90 -12.63 -9.51
C LYS A 17 -14.04 -13.20 -10.64
N VAL A 18 -12.81 -13.58 -10.30
CA VAL A 18 -11.93 -14.31 -11.22
C VAL A 18 -12.48 -15.73 -11.36
N GLU A 19 -12.76 -16.15 -12.59
CA GLU A 19 -13.11 -17.54 -12.91
C GLU A 19 -11.95 -18.22 -13.64
N GLU A 20 -11.54 -19.38 -13.14
CA GLU A 20 -10.42 -20.19 -13.68
C GLU A 20 -10.91 -21.29 -14.64
N LYS A 21 -12.22 -21.36 -14.90
CA LYS A 21 -12.83 -22.46 -15.67
C LYS A 21 -12.60 -22.35 -17.18
N PHE A 22 -12.13 -21.20 -17.65
CA PHE A 22 -11.98 -20.88 -19.07
C PHE A 22 -10.51 -20.87 -19.45
N TRP A 23 -10.17 -21.66 -20.47
CA TRP A 23 -8.82 -21.81 -21.00
C TRP A 23 -8.77 -21.23 -22.42
N PHE A 24 -7.74 -20.42 -22.69
CA PHE A 24 -7.50 -19.87 -24.02
C PHE A 24 -6.35 -20.62 -24.68
N ASN A 25 -6.58 -21.15 -25.88
CA ASN A 25 -5.60 -21.90 -26.65
C ASN A 25 -5.25 -21.13 -27.92
N ILE A 26 -3.96 -21.02 -28.23
CA ILE A 26 -3.46 -20.48 -29.49
C ILE A 26 -2.43 -21.47 -30.01
N GLU A 27 -2.62 -21.97 -31.24
CA GLU A 27 -1.70 -22.90 -31.92
C GLU A 27 -1.25 -24.04 -30.98
N ASP A 28 -2.23 -24.77 -30.44
CA ASP A 28 -2.07 -25.92 -29.53
C ASP A 28 -1.36 -25.63 -28.19
N THR A 29 -1.04 -24.37 -27.90
CA THR A 29 -0.44 -23.96 -26.63
C THR A 29 -1.48 -23.27 -25.75
N VAL A 30 -1.74 -23.85 -24.58
CA VAL A 30 -2.62 -23.27 -23.56
C VAL A 30 -1.96 -22.03 -22.95
N ILE A 31 -2.67 -20.90 -22.93
CA ILE A 31 -2.21 -19.70 -22.24
C ILE A 31 -2.44 -19.91 -20.74
N PRO A 32 -1.37 -19.95 -19.92
CA PRO A 32 -1.52 -20.18 -18.50
C PRO A 32 -2.28 -19.04 -17.83
N THR A 33 -3.08 -19.37 -16.81
CA THR A 33 -3.84 -18.38 -16.05
C THR A 33 -2.92 -17.56 -15.14
N ILE A 34 -3.35 -16.35 -14.78
CA ILE A 34 -2.65 -15.50 -13.79
C ILE A 34 -2.49 -16.22 -12.44
N SER A 35 -3.44 -17.09 -12.08
CA SER A 35 -3.43 -17.85 -10.82
C SER A 35 -2.34 -18.93 -10.81
N GLU A 36 -2.18 -19.65 -11.92
CA GLU A 36 -1.24 -20.77 -12.05
C GLU A 36 0.22 -20.31 -12.20
N LYS A 37 0.45 -19.26 -12.99
CA LYS A 37 1.78 -18.65 -13.18
C LYS A 37 1.68 -17.13 -13.18
N PRO A 38 1.82 -16.46 -12.02
CA PRO A 38 1.85 -15.00 -11.99
C PRO A 38 3.00 -14.47 -12.85
N VAL A 39 2.75 -13.41 -13.63
CA VAL A 39 3.80 -12.74 -14.45
C VAL A 39 4.81 -12.02 -13.56
N LEU A 40 4.39 -11.69 -12.34
CA LEU A 40 5.21 -11.04 -11.35
C LEU A 40 5.67 -12.09 -10.35
N ASP A 41 6.94 -12.50 -10.46
CA ASP A 41 7.62 -13.39 -9.49
C ASP A 41 7.65 -12.78 -8.06
N LYS A 42 7.20 -11.54 -7.94
CA LYS A 42 6.82 -10.90 -6.68
C LYS A 42 5.31 -10.94 -6.54
N VAL A 43 4.82 -11.94 -5.83
CA VAL A 43 3.46 -11.93 -5.29
C VAL A 43 3.32 -10.67 -4.44
N PHE A 44 2.47 -9.75 -4.89
CA PHE A 44 2.15 -8.55 -4.13
C PHE A 44 1.18 -8.94 -3.01
N ASP A 45 1.73 -9.41 -1.90
CA ASP A 45 0.92 -9.75 -0.74
C ASP A 45 0.38 -8.45 -0.13
N SER A 46 -0.94 -8.24 -0.26
CA SER A 46 -1.68 -7.16 0.42
C SER A 46 -1.47 -7.13 1.94
N SER A 47 -0.87 -8.19 2.50
CA SER A 47 -0.35 -8.28 3.86
C SER A 47 0.71 -7.23 4.20
N LEU A 48 1.36 -6.55 3.24
CA LEU A 48 2.28 -5.44 3.55
C LEU A 48 3.40 -5.88 4.52
N ARG A 49 3.90 -7.11 4.39
CA ARG A 49 4.86 -7.74 5.32
C ARG A 49 6.10 -6.88 5.58
N ASP A 50 6.52 -6.11 4.58
CA ASP A 50 7.63 -5.17 4.66
C ASP A 50 7.36 -4.03 5.67
N THR A 51 6.12 -3.61 5.87
CA THR A 51 5.80 -2.64 6.94
C THR A 51 5.83 -3.24 8.33
N ILE A 52 5.58 -4.55 8.47
CA ILE A 52 5.69 -5.26 9.74
C ILE A 52 7.16 -5.40 10.14
N SER A 53 8.05 -5.67 9.17
CA SER A 53 9.49 -5.72 9.44
C SER A 53 10.05 -4.34 9.79
N VAL A 54 9.59 -3.27 9.11
CA VAL A 54 9.94 -1.89 9.48
C VAL A 54 9.36 -1.48 10.83
N ASP A 55 8.16 -1.93 11.22
CA ASP A 55 7.63 -1.63 12.56
C ASP A 55 8.50 -2.25 13.67
N LYS A 56 9.07 -3.43 13.41
CA LYS A 56 9.91 -4.19 14.36
C LYS A 56 11.37 -3.76 14.41
N SER A 57 11.85 -2.95 13.47
CA SER A 57 13.29 -2.66 13.29
C SER A 57 13.94 -1.77 14.37
N GLY A 58 13.27 -1.45 15.47
CA GLY A 58 13.79 -0.58 16.53
C GLY A 58 14.07 0.88 16.12
N LEU A 59 13.87 1.22 14.83
CA LEU A 59 14.19 2.54 14.29
C LEU A 59 13.27 3.63 14.87
N PRO A 60 13.77 4.87 15.00
CA PRO A 60 12.91 6.01 15.33
C PRO A 60 11.82 6.18 14.26
N GLY A 61 10.62 6.56 14.69
CA GLY A 61 9.43 6.58 13.81
C GLY A 61 9.56 7.42 12.54
N LYS A 62 10.33 8.50 12.58
CA LYS A 62 10.64 9.34 11.40
C LYS A 62 11.42 8.56 10.34
N PHE A 63 12.39 7.74 10.74
CA PHE A 63 13.17 6.91 9.82
C PHE A 63 12.33 5.76 9.25
N LYS A 64 11.42 5.19 10.04
CA LYS A 64 10.45 4.18 9.54
C LYS A 64 9.56 4.76 8.45
N ALA A 65 9.04 5.98 8.65
CA ALA A 65 8.25 6.68 7.64
C ALA A 65 9.08 7.01 6.37
N TRP A 66 10.34 7.40 6.55
CA TRP A 66 11.24 7.66 5.42
C TRP A 66 11.53 6.41 4.59
N VAL A 67 11.83 5.28 5.24
CA VAL A 67 12.04 3.98 4.57
C VAL A 67 10.78 3.53 3.84
N TYR A 68 9.60 3.77 4.42
CA TYR A 68 8.33 3.49 3.76
C TYR A 68 8.17 4.34 2.49
N GLN A 69 8.39 5.67 2.58
CA GLN A 69 8.17 6.60 1.47
C GLN A 69 9.15 6.37 0.30
N HIS A 70 10.42 6.11 0.60
CA HIS A 70 11.47 6.01 -0.42
C HIS A 70 11.84 4.58 -0.83
N GLY A 71 11.56 3.58 0.00
CA GLY A 71 11.90 2.19 -0.29
C GLY A 71 10.68 1.35 -0.69
N ILE A 72 9.63 1.37 0.14
CA ILE A 72 8.48 0.49 0.00
C ILE A 72 7.48 1.06 -1.01
N LEU A 73 7.10 2.33 -0.87
CA LEU A 73 6.07 2.96 -1.71
C LEU A 73 6.36 2.86 -3.22
N PRO A 74 7.58 3.09 -3.74
CA PRO A 74 7.85 2.95 -5.18
C PRO A 74 7.64 1.52 -5.70
N ARG A 75 7.94 0.51 -4.87
CA ARG A 75 7.72 -0.91 -5.21
C ARG A 75 6.25 -1.29 -5.26
N ILE A 76 5.43 -0.61 -4.46
CA ILE A 76 3.97 -0.77 -4.42
C ILE A 76 3.29 0.00 -5.56
N LEU A 77 3.77 1.21 -5.85
CA LEU A 77 3.20 2.08 -6.86
C LEU A 77 3.34 1.50 -8.27
N TRP A 78 4.48 0.87 -8.56
CA TRP A 78 4.76 0.31 -9.88
C TRP A 78 3.73 -0.74 -10.35
N PRO A 79 3.39 -1.80 -9.59
CA PRO A 79 2.32 -2.73 -9.98
C PRO A 79 0.93 -2.08 -9.96
N LEU A 80 0.65 -1.15 -9.04
CA LEU A 80 -0.63 -0.40 -9.03
C LEU A 80 -0.84 0.40 -10.32
N LEU A 81 0.23 0.88 -10.96
CA LEU A 81 0.17 1.63 -12.21
C LEU A 81 -0.09 0.72 -13.42
N ILE A 82 0.44 -0.50 -13.40
CA ILE A 82 0.39 -1.43 -14.54
C ILE A 82 -0.93 -2.21 -14.59
N TYR A 83 -1.56 -2.44 -13.44
CA TYR A 83 -2.75 -3.29 -13.34
C TYR A 83 -3.98 -2.52 -12.88
N ALA A 84 -5.13 -2.84 -13.47
CA ALA A 84 -6.43 -2.35 -13.02
C ALA A 84 -6.82 -3.06 -11.71
N PHE A 85 -6.45 -2.49 -10.57
CA PHE A 85 -6.86 -2.98 -9.26
C PHE A 85 -8.25 -2.43 -8.86
N PRO A 86 -9.11 -3.25 -8.23
CA PRO A 86 -10.37 -2.75 -7.70
C PRO A 86 -10.11 -1.75 -6.57
N ILE A 87 -10.85 -0.64 -6.57
CA ILE A 87 -10.73 0.47 -5.60
C ILE A 87 -10.80 -0.02 -4.15
N SER A 88 -11.55 -1.09 -3.87
CA SER A 88 -11.68 -1.69 -2.53
C SER A 88 -10.34 -2.17 -1.95
N ILE A 89 -9.48 -2.77 -2.77
CA ILE A 89 -8.16 -3.26 -2.35
C ILE A 89 -7.24 -2.08 -2.05
N VAL A 90 -7.24 -1.07 -2.91
CA VAL A 90 -6.44 0.16 -2.75
C VAL A 90 -6.83 0.88 -1.46
N LYS A 91 -8.13 1.05 -1.19
CA LYS A 91 -8.62 1.66 0.06
C LYS A 91 -8.20 0.89 1.31
N THR A 92 -8.21 -0.45 1.24
CA THR A 92 -7.79 -1.30 2.36
C THR A 92 -6.29 -1.15 2.63
N LEU A 93 -5.48 -1.09 1.57
CA LEU A 93 -4.05 -0.87 1.64
C LEU A 93 -3.72 0.51 2.23
N GLU A 94 -4.35 1.56 1.71
CA GLU A 94 -4.20 2.95 2.19
C GLU A 94 -4.52 3.07 3.68
N ARG A 95 -5.62 2.44 4.13
CA ARG A 95 -6.02 2.42 5.55
C ARG A 95 -4.97 1.74 6.42
N ARG A 96 -4.43 0.60 5.99
CA ARG A 96 -3.38 -0.12 6.73
C ARG A 96 -2.10 0.71 6.84
N VAL A 97 -1.65 1.30 5.73
CA VAL A 97 -0.46 2.17 5.71
C VAL A 97 -0.67 3.38 6.61
N SER A 98 -1.82 4.05 6.50
CA SER A 98 -2.14 5.22 7.31
C SER A 98 -2.07 4.93 8.80
N ASN A 99 -2.51 3.75 9.24
CA ASN A 99 -2.41 3.35 10.64
C ASN A 99 -0.95 3.17 11.09
N HIS A 100 -0.10 2.57 10.26
CA HIS A 100 1.33 2.38 10.58
C HIS A 100 2.07 3.72 10.61
N LEU A 101 1.86 4.57 9.60
CA LEU A 101 2.48 5.90 9.54
C LEU A 101 2.07 6.76 10.73
N ARG A 102 0.78 6.78 11.10
CA ARG A 102 0.30 7.51 12.28
C ARG A 102 0.93 6.97 13.57
N LYS A 103 1.02 5.65 13.72
CA LYS A 103 1.68 5.01 14.86
C LYS A 103 3.16 5.41 14.95
N TRP A 104 3.87 5.44 13.81
CA TRP A 104 5.29 5.81 13.77
C TRP A 104 5.51 7.31 14.03
N LEU A 105 4.63 8.17 13.53
CA LEU A 105 4.73 9.62 13.70
C LEU A 105 4.11 10.14 15.01
N GLY A 106 3.51 9.28 15.82
CA GLY A 106 2.82 9.68 17.05
C GLY A 106 1.53 10.47 16.81
N LEU A 107 0.93 10.35 15.62
CA LEU A 107 -0.26 11.10 15.25
C LEU A 107 -1.55 10.42 15.77
N PRO A 108 -2.53 11.19 16.25
CA PRO A 108 -3.82 10.65 16.64
C PRO A 108 -4.55 10.01 15.45
N LYS A 109 -5.37 8.99 15.77
CA LYS A 109 -6.07 8.15 14.78
C LYS A 109 -7.22 8.86 14.07
N SER A 110 -7.62 10.07 14.48
CA SER A 110 -8.75 10.80 13.88
C SER A 110 -8.30 11.91 12.92
N PRO A 111 -8.99 12.12 11.79
CA PRO A 111 -8.80 13.28 10.91
C PRO A 111 -9.49 14.56 11.45
N SER A 112 -10.29 14.47 12.51
CA SER A 112 -11.17 15.55 13.01
C SER A 112 -10.57 16.43 14.11
N SER A 113 -9.29 16.28 14.48
CA SER A 113 -8.70 17.02 15.60
C SER A 113 -7.61 18.01 15.18
N ILE A 114 -7.78 18.70 14.05
CA ILE A 114 -6.97 19.89 13.76
C ILE A 114 -7.31 21.01 14.78
N GLY A 115 -8.56 21.07 15.26
CA GLY A 115 -8.97 22.02 16.29
C GLY A 115 -8.26 21.81 17.64
N GLY A 116 -8.04 20.56 18.06
CA GLY A 116 -7.37 20.26 19.33
C GLY A 116 -5.87 20.56 19.33
N ILE A 117 -5.20 20.42 18.18
CA ILE A 117 -3.77 20.70 18.05
C ILE A 117 -3.52 22.22 18.16
N ILE A 118 -4.34 23.05 17.51
CA ILE A 118 -4.21 24.52 17.56
C ILE A 118 -4.49 25.05 18.97
N GLN A 119 -5.42 24.43 19.72
CA GLN A 119 -5.74 24.87 21.08
C GLN A 119 -4.66 24.47 22.11
N GLY A 120 -3.93 23.37 21.89
CA GLY A 120 -2.79 22.98 22.72
C GLY A 120 -1.60 23.94 22.65
N TYR A 121 -1.31 24.49 21.46
CA TYR A 121 -0.21 25.47 21.30
C TYR A 121 -0.51 26.81 21.98
N LYS A 122 -1.79 27.22 22.07
CA LYS A 122 -2.18 28.48 22.74
C LYS A 122 -2.12 28.39 24.27
N SER A 123 -2.16 27.19 24.85
CA SER A 123 -2.09 27.00 26.30
C SER A 123 -0.66 26.99 26.87
N GLN A 124 0.37 26.79 26.04
CA GLN A 124 1.78 26.80 26.49
C GLN A 124 2.50 28.12 26.25
N GLY A 125 1.98 29.01 25.39
CA GLY A 125 2.57 30.32 25.13
C GLY A 125 2.21 31.44 26.13
N GLY A 126 1.33 31.16 27.10
CA GLY A 126 0.81 32.16 28.04
C GLY A 126 1.62 32.35 29.33
N SER A 127 2.59 31.50 29.63
CA SER A 127 3.32 31.52 30.92
C SER A 127 4.71 32.14 30.85
N ALA A 128 5.20 32.55 29.67
CA ALA A 128 6.57 33.03 29.49
C ALA A 128 6.72 34.56 29.39
N ILE A 129 5.66 35.35 29.61
CA ILE A 129 5.69 36.83 29.47
C ILE A 129 5.67 37.56 30.84
N GLN A 130 5.63 36.85 31.97
CA GLN A 130 5.60 37.50 33.30
C GLN A 130 6.93 37.62 34.04
N GLU A 131 8.06 37.26 33.43
CA GLU A 131 9.37 37.30 34.11
C GLU A 131 10.38 38.28 33.48
N LEU A 132 9.89 39.43 32.99
CA LEU A 132 10.72 40.59 32.64
C LEU A 132 10.03 41.90 33.06
N LYS A 133 9.92 42.13 34.38
CA LYS A 133 9.79 43.46 34.94
C LYS A 133 10.49 43.58 36.27
#